data_AF-A0A7S0N2G3-F1
#
_entry.id   AF-A0A7S0N2G3-F1
#
_cell.length_a   1.000
_cell.length_b   1.000
_cell.length_c   1.000
_cell.angle_alpha   90.00
_cell.angle_beta   90.00
_cell.angle_gamma   90.00
#
_symmetry.space_group_name_H-M   'P 1'
#
loop_
_entity.id
_entity.type
_entity.pdbx_description
1 polymer ?
#
loop_
_entity_poly.entity_id
_entity_poly.type
_entity_poly.pdbx_seq_one_letter_code
_entity_poly.pdbx_strand_id
1 'polypeptide(L)'
;GVEGAGVALRPHTRDSLVDLLAWACAAEDSRADTLQGGAVAATRAAVVEALALVEQLPGASQLDLEARSTQVVLSTPVAAAGLLLWLGYQLSSQAHYESAYTSTATPLYLKLASLVAEGQPLLAQRILDVMLAALECLCKTAPELQQEILGIAIVLLRNGHVEEVMTFADQWANGKAHPDPSLVRYFLTKLLRITEPPYSHFFASAVIRLMSLAGEPVDAREHLVEFVESSLYAEYNPPLSKEDRSELVKISRRLHLSH
;
A
#
# COMPACT_ATOMS: atom_id res chain seq x y z
N GLY A 1 3.96 -27.19 -10.85
CA GLY A 1 2.63 -27.14 -10.24
C GLY A 1 2.79 -26.39 -8.95
N VAL A 2 2.23 -25.18 -8.87
CA VAL A 2 2.28 -24.38 -7.64
C VAL A 2 1.13 -24.92 -6.78
N GLU A 3 1.47 -25.66 -5.72
CA GLU A 3 0.52 -25.97 -4.66
C GLU A 3 0.10 -24.65 -4.02
N GLY A 4 -1.02 -24.09 -4.49
CA GLY A 4 -1.67 -22.96 -3.86
C GLY A 4 -2.03 -23.35 -2.43
N ALA A 5 -1.75 -22.45 -1.48
CA ALA A 5 -2.03 -22.61 -0.06
C ALA A 5 -3.53 -22.53 0.25
N GLY A 6 -4.30 -23.43 -0.34
CA GLY A 6 -5.67 -23.70 0.05
C GLY A 6 -5.66 -24.89 0.99
N VAL A 7 -6.01 -24.68 2.26
CA VAL A 7 -6.57 -25.78 3.05
C VAL A 7 -7.85 -26.19 2.31
N ALA A 8 -7.86 -27.40 1.72
CA ALA A 8 -9.03 -27.90 1.02
C ALA A 8 -10.18 -28.11 2.02
N LEU A 9 -11.02 -27.09 2.15
CA LEU A 9 -12.21 -27.15 3.00
C LEU A 9 -13.29 -27.99 2.31
N ARG A 10 -13.98 -28.81 3.09
CA ARG A 10 -15.15 -29.53 2.59
C ARG A 10 -16.22 -28.50 2.14
N PRO A 11 -16.95 -28.74 1.04
CA PRO A 11 -17.91 -27.77 0.50
C PRO A 11 -18.93 -27.25 1.52
N HIS A 12 -19.52 -28.16 2.31
CA HIS A 12 -20.47 -27.78 3.37
C HIS A 12 -19.83 -26.89 4.44
N THR A 13 -18.57 -27.15 4.82
CA THR A 13 -17.85 -26.32 5.80
C THR A 13 -17.53 -24.95 5.23
N ARG A 14 -17.17 -24.87 3.94
CA ARG A 14 -16.95 -23.61 3.22
C ARG A 14 -18.21 -22.75 3.22
N ASP A 15 -19.36 -23.31 2.86
CA ASP A 15 -20.63 -22.56 2.85
C ASP A 15 -21.00 -22.03 4.24
N SER A 16 -20.86 -22.87 5.29
CA SER A 16 -21.14 -22.43 6.67
C SER A 16 -20.21 -21.31 7.14
N LEU A 17 -18.94 -21.31 6.72
CA LEU A 17 -17.99 -20.24 7.05
C LEU A 17 -18.30 -18.94 6.31
N VAL A 18 -18.71 -19.04 5.04
CA VAL A 18 -19.14 -17.89 4.25
C VAL A 18 -20.39 -17.25 4.86
N ASP A 19 -21.35 -18.07 5.28
CA ASP A 19 -22.55 -17.59 5.99
C ASP A 19 -22.16 -16.88 7.29
N LEU A 20 -21.30 -17.50 8.10
CA LEU A 20 -20.85 -16.92 9.36
C LEU A 20 -20.15 -15.56 9.16
N LEU A 21 -19.25 -15.47 8.18
CA LEU A 21 -18.56 -14.22 7.84
C LEU A 21 -19.54 -13.13 7.38
N ALA A 22 -20.50 -13.49 6.54
CA ALA A 22 -21.50 -12.54 6.06
C ALA A 22 -22.36 -11.99 7.20
N TRP A 23 -22.78 -12.83 8.13
CA TRP A 23 -23.50 -12.40 9.33
C TRP A 23 -22.63 -11.52 10.23
N ALA A 24 -21.39 -11.92 10.50
CA ALA A 24 -20.49 -11.16 11.36
C ALA A 24 -20.15 -9.76 10.84
N CYS A 25 -20.12 -9.58 9.51
CA CYS A 25 -19.70 -8.32 8.91
C CYS A 25 -20.85 -7.40 8.47
N ALA A 26 -22.09 -7.91 8.39
CA ALA A 26 -23.19 -7.16 7.78
C ALA A 26 -24.50 -7.17 8.59
N ALA A 27 -24.59 -7.98 9.65
CA ALA A 27 -25.75 -7.94 10.52
C ALA A 27 -25.69 -6.69 11.41
N GLU A 28 -26.81 -5.97 11.50
CA GLU A 28 -26.94 -4.83 12.39
C GLU A 28 -27.68 -5.25 13.66
N ASP A 29 -27.12 -4.89 14.81
CA ASP A 29 -27.80 -5.08 16.08
C ASP A 29 -28.83 -3.97 16.27
N SER A 30 -30.11 -4.32 16.18
CA SER A 30 -31.16 -3.38 16.56
C SER A 30 -31.27 -3.34 18.08
N ARG A 31 -31.54 -2.16 18.65
CA ARG A 31 -31.75 -1.96 20.11
C ARG A 31 -32.85 -2.83 20.74
N ALA A 32 -33.51 -3.71 19.97
CA ALA A 32 -34.58 -4.59 20.37
C ALA A 32 -34.16 -6.08 20.41
N ASP A 33 -32.88 -6.39 20.67
CA ASP A 33 -32.33 -7.75 20.73
C ASP A 33 -32.60 -8.59 19.46
N THR A 34 -32.74 -7.94 18.30
CA THR A 34 -32.94 -8.62 17.01
C THR A 34 -31.89 -8.20 16.00
N LEU A 35 -31.19 -9.18 15.44
CA LEU A 35 -30.21 -8.99 14.37
C LEU A 35 -30.92 -8.76 13.04
N GLN A 36 -30.68 -7.61 12.40
CA GLN A 36 -31.18 -7.31 11.07
C GLN A 36 -30.19 -7.78 10.01
N GLY A 37 -30.62 -8.70 9.16
CA GLY A 37 -29.79 -9.31 8.11
C GLY A 37 -29.87 -8.66 6.74
N GLY A 38 -30.30 -7.39 6.63
CA GLY A 38 -30.62 -6.76 5.34
C GLY A 38 -29.47 -6.78 4.33
N ALA A 39 -28.24 -6.54 4.79
CA ALA A 39 -27.04 -6.56 3.94
C ALA A 39 -26.36 -7.93 3.86
N VAL A 40 -26.72 -8.90 4.72
CA VAL A 40 -26.04 -10.20 4.85
C VAL A 40 -26.05 -10.99 3.54
N ALA A 41 -27.17 -11.02 2.82
CA ALA A 41 -27.25 -11.73 1.54
C ALA A 41 -26.30 -11.15 0.48
N ALA A 42 -26.19 -9.82 0.41
CA ALA A 42 -25.29 -9.14 -0.50
C ALA A 42 -23.82 -9.37 -0.12
N THR A 43 -23.49 -9.28 1.17
CA THR A 43 -22.14 -9.57 1.68
C THR A 43 -21.73 -11.01 1.43
N ARG A 44 -22.65 -11.97 1.65
CA ARG A 44 -22.44 -13.39 1.32
C ARG A 44 -22.09 -13.56 -0.15
N ALA A 45 -22.88 -12.96 -1.05
CA ALA A 45 -22.63 -13.01 -2.49
C ALA A 45 -21.25 -12.45 -2.83
N ALA A 46 -20.87 -11.30 -2.26
CA ALA A 46 -19.56 -10.70 -2.48
C ALA A 46 -18.39 -11.58 -2.00
N VAL A 47 -18.55 -12.28 -0.87
CA VAL A 47 -17.54 -13.24 -0.39
C VAL A 47 -17.43 -14.44 -1.33
N VAL A 48 -18.54 -14.96 -1.86
CA VAL A 48 -18.52 -16.04 -2.85
C VAL A 48 -17.80 -15.59 -4.13
N GLU A 49 -18.10 -14.39 -4.63
CA GLU A 49 -17.42 -13.81 -5.79
C GLU A 49 -15.92 -13.62 -5.53
N ALA A 50 -15.53 -13.20 -4.32
CA ALA A 50 -14.11 -13.07 -3.95
C ALA A 50 -13.37 -14.40 -3.99
N LEU A 51 -14.01 -15.47 -3.52
CA LEU A 51 -13.44 -16.82 -3.58
C LEU A 51 -13.32 -17.31 -5.03
N ALA A 52 -14.34 -17.10 -5.85
CA ALA A 52 -14.31 -17.46 -7.27
C ALA A 52 -13.22 -16.68 -8.02
N LEU A 53 -13.05 -15.40 -7.69
CA LEU A 53 -12.00 -14.55 -8.23
C LEU A 53 -10.61 -15.09 -7.88
N VAL A 54 -10.38 -15.39 -6.60
CA VAL A 54 -9.09 -15.94 -6.12
C VAL A 54 -8.76 -17.29 -6.75
N GLU A 55 -9.75 -18.13 -7.07
CA GLU A 55 -9.55 -19.39 -7.79
C GLU A 55 -9.11 -19.18 -9.26
N GLN A 56 -9.47 -18.04 -9.87
CA GLN A 56 -9.14 -17.70 -11.26
C GLN A 56 -7.80 -16.97 -11.40
N LEU A 57 -7.33 -16.29 -10.36
CA LEU A 57 -6.14 -15.44 -10.41
C LEU A 57 -4.82 -16.21 -10.67
N PRO A 58 -4.58 -17.41 -10.12
CA PRO A 58 -3.36 -18.16 -10.41
C PRO A 58 -3.19 -18.45 -11.91
N GLY A 59 -2.18 -17.83 -12.52
CA GLY A 59 -1.88 -18.00 -13.95
C GLY A 59 -2.71 -17.11 -14.89
N ALA A 60 -3.62 -16.29 -14.37
CA ALA A 60 -4.28 -15.26 -15.16
C ALA A 60 -3.28 -14.14 -15.49
N SER A 61 -3.20 -13.79 -16.78
CA SER A 61 -2.46 -12.61 -17.25
C SER A 61 -3.35 -11.37 -17.39
N GLN A 62 -4.66 -11.57 -17.44
CA GLN A 62 -5.67 -10.52 -17.57
C GLN A 62 -6.90 -10.88 -16.77
N LEU A 63 -7.53 -9.86 -16.21
CA LEU A 63 -8.81 -9.92 -15.51
C LEU A 63 -9.59 -8.67 -15.91
N ASP A 64 -10.88 -8.84 -16.16
CA ASP A 64 -11.77 -7.69 -16.34
C ASP A 64 -12.01 -7.04 -14.97
N LEU A 65 -11.32 -5.93 -14.74
CA LEU A 65 -11.41 -5.16 -13.50
C LEU A 65 -12.73 -4.36 -13.43
N GLU A 66 -13.38 -4.09 -14.56
CA GLU A 66 -14.65 -3.36 -14.63
C GLU A 66 -15.86 -4.30 -14.54
N ALA A 67 -15.64 -5.60 -14.66
CA ALA A 67 -16.66 -6.61 -14.44
C ALA A 67 -17.38 -6.39 -13.11
N ARG A 68 -18.72 -6.50 -13.14
CA ARG A 68 -19.57 -6.28 -11.97
C ARG A 68 -19.16 -7.14 -10.78
N SER A 69 -18.77 -8.40 -11.01
CA SER A 69 -18.29 -9.31 -9.96
C SER A 69 -17.05 -8.75 -9.26
N THR A 70 -16.05 -8.31 -10.02
CA THR A 70 -14.83 -7.69 -9.50
C THR A 70 -15.15 -6.42 -8.69
N GLN A 71 -16.01 -5.55 -9.22
CA GLN A 71 -16.41 -4.32 -8.55
C GLN A 71 -17.17 -4.57 -7.23
N VAL A 72 -18.02 -5.60 -7.18
CA VAL A 72 -18.71 -6.00 -5.94
C VAL A 72 -17.72 -6.50 -4.87
N VAL A 73 -16.70 -7.26 -5.28
CA VAL A 73 -15.63 -7.71 -4.36
C VAL A 73 -14.85 -6.51 -3.81
N LEU A 74 -14.40 -5.60 -4.68
CA LEU A 74 -13.59 -4.44 -4.29
C LEU A 74 -14.36 -3.45 -3.40
N SER A 75 -15.66 -3.30 -3.60
CA SER A 75 -16.51 -2.40 -2.81
C SER A 75 -17.00 -2.97 -1.48
N THR A 76 -16.95 -4.30 -1.30
CA THR A 76 -17.41 -4.95 -0.05
C THR A 76 -16.22 -5.15 0.91
N PRO A 77 -16.19 -4.51 2.10
CA PRO A 77 -15.00 -4.50 2.96
C PRO A 77 -14.44 -5.88 3.32
N VAL A 78 -15.29 -6.82 3.72
CA VAL A 78 -14.85 -8.18 4.09
C VAL A 78 -14.31 -8.96 2.87
N ALA A 79 -14.89 -8.75 1.69
CA ALA A 79 -14.46 -9.41 0.47
C ALA A 79 -13.11 -8.84 -0.01
N ALA A 80 -12.97 -7.52 -0.01
CA ALA A 80 -11.72 -6.82 -0.31
C ALA A 80 -10.60 -7.17 0.69
N ALA A 81 -10.91 -7.26 1.99
CA ALA A 81 -9.97 -7.69 3.01
C ALA A 81 -9.51 -9.15 2.80
N GLY A 82 -10.43 -10.04 2.42
CA GLY A 82 -10.10 -11.42 2.07
C GLY A 82 -9.21 -11.51 0.82
N LEU A 83 -9.51 -10.72 -0.21
CA LEU A 83 -8.67 -10.61 -1.41
C LEU A 83 -7.27 -10.10 -1.05
N LEU A 84 -7.16 -9.03 -0.25
CA LEU A 84 -5.88 -8.49 0.20
C LEU A 84 -5.07 -9.51 1.01
N LEU A 85 -5.72 -10.30 1.88
CA LEU A 85 -5.06 -11.36 2.63
C LEU A 85 -4.46 -12.42 1.70
N TRP A 86 -5.22 -12.83 0.68
CA TRP A 86 -4.73 -13.78 -0.31
C TRP A 86 -3.58 -13.20 -1.14
N LEU A 87 -3.71 -11.96 -1.62
CA LEU A 87 -2.64 -11.25 -2.32
C LEU A 87 -1.38 -11.16 -1.45
N GLY A 88 -1.56 -10.88 -0.15
CA GLY A 88 -0.48 -10.88 0.84
C GLY A 88 0.27 -12.20 0.86
N TYR A 89 -0.44 -13.33 0.90
CA TYR A 89 0.19 -14.65 0.86
C TYR A 89 1.00 -14.89 -0.42
N GLN A 90 0.48 -14.48 -1.59
CA GLN A 90 1.20 -14.65 -2.86
C GLN A 90 2.43 -13.74 -2.92
N LEU A 91 2.26 -12.46 -2.59
CA LEU A 91 3.29 -11.43 -2.72
C LEU A 91 4.37 -11.52 -1.64
N SER A 92 4.11 -12.18 -0.50
CA SER A 92 5.12 -12.42 0.54
C SER A 92 5.87 -13.75 0.37
N SER A 93 5.74 -14.42 -0.78
CA SER A 93 6.40 -15.69 -1.06
C SER A 93 7.60 -15.50 -1.97
N GLN A 94 8.80 -15.89 -1.52
CA GLN A 94 10.00 -15.88 -2.37
C GLN A 94 9.81 -16.73 -3.62
N ALA A 95 9.15 -17.89 -3.47
CA ALA A 95 8.87 -18.83 -4.55
C ALA A 95 7.93 -18.24 -5.62
N HIS A 96 7.09 -17.26 -5.26
CA HIS A 96 6.28 -16.53 -6.24
C HIS A 96 7.19 -15.80 -7.22
N TYR A 97 8.20 -15.07 -6.73
CA TYR A 97 9.08 -14.26 -7.57
C TYR A 97 10.11 -15.07 -8.37
N GLU A 98 10.49 -16.26 -7.89
CA GLU A 98 11.36 -17.20 -8.62
C GLU A 98 10.64 -17.93 -9.76
N SER A 99 9.32 -17.83 -9.81
CA SER A 99 8.50 -18.50 -10.80
C SER A 99 8.54 -17.79 -12.16
N ALA A 100 8.38 -18.54 -13.26
CA ALA A 100 8.26 -17.95 -14.60
C ALA A 100 7.00 -17.07 -14.76
N TYR A 101 6.02 -17.19 -13.85
CA TYR A 101 4.76 -16.47 -13.88
C TYR A 101 4.82 -15.08 -13.20
N THR A 102 5.94 -14.73 -12.57
CA THR A 102 6.11 -13.44 -11.86
C THR A 102 5.84 -12.25 -12.77
N SER A 103 6.38 -12.27 -13.98
CA SER A 103 6.32 -11.14 -14.92
C SER A 103 4.91 -10.92 -15.48
N THR A 104 4.04 -11.92 -15.44
CA THR A 104 2.67 -11.84 -15.98
C THR A 104 1.63 -11.64 -14.90
N ALA A 105 1.74 -12.32 -13.74
CA ALA A 105 0.73 -12.28 -12.70
C ALA A 105 0.91 -11.13 -11.70
N THR A 106 2.15 -10.78 -11.34
CA THR A 106 2.42 -9.77 -10.30
C THR A 106 1.84 -8.39 -10.63
N PRO A 107 1.94 -7.87 -11.86
CA PRO A 107 1.32 -6.57 -12.19
C PRO A 107 -0.18 -6.55 -11.93
N LEU A 108 -0.89 -7.65 -12.23
CA LEU A 108 -2.32 -7.78 -11.94
C LEU A 108 -2.59 -7.77 -10.43
N TYR A 109 -1.78 -8.49 -9.65
CA TYR A 109 -1.91 -8.54 -8.18
C TYR A 109 -1.70 -7.15 -7.54
N LEU A 110 -0.68 -6.42 -8.00
CA LEU A 110 -0.42 -5.05 -7.55
C LEU A 110 -1.55 -4.11 -7.99
N LYS A 111 -2.09 -4.27 -9.20
CA LYS A 111 -3.24 -3.46 -9.65
C LYS A 111 -4.48 -3.70 -8.78
N LEU A 112 -4.76 -4.95 -8.41
CA LEU A 112 -5.85 -5.27 -7.48
C LEU A 112 -5.61 -4.67 -6.10
N ALA A 113 -4.40 -4.77 -5.56
CA ALA A 113 -4.03 -4.14 -4.28
C ALA A 113 -4.20 -2.62 -4.32
N SER A 114 -3.83 -1.97 -5.45
CA SER A 114 -4.04 -0.54 -5.68
C SER A 114 -5.53 -0.17 -5.67
N LEU A 115 -6.39 -0.95 -6.33
CA LEU A 115 -7.84 -0.71 -6.31
C LEU A 115 -8.45 -0.91 -4.91
N VAL A 116 -7.94 -1.88 -4.13
CA VAL A 116 -8.33 -2.02 -2.73
C VAL A 116 -7.89 -0.81 -1.92
N ALA A 117 -6.69 -0.26 -2.16
CA ALA A 117 -6.20 0.96 -1.51
C ALA A 117 -7.05 2.19 -1.82
N GLU A 118 -7.61 2.28 -3.03
CA GLU A 118 -8.54 3.35 -3.42
C GLU A 118 -9.91 3.19 -2.75
N GLY A 119 -10.42 1.96 -2.67
CA GLY A 119 -11.80 1.68 -2.21
C GLY A 119 -11.96 1.43 -0.71
N GLN A 120 -10.90 1.06 0.01
CA GLN A 120 -10.98 0.56 1.40
C GLN A 120 -9.97 1.28 2.31
N PRO A 121 -10.22 2.53 2.72
CA PRO A 121 -9.27 3.34 3.49
C PRO A 121 -8.89 2.71 4.84
N LEU A 122 -9.81 1.97 5.48
CA LEU A 122 -9.53 1.28 6.75
C LEU A 122 -8.55 0.12 6.62
N LEU A 123 -8.18 -0.29 5.40
CA LEU A 123 -7.18 -1.32 5.16
C LEU A 123 -5.78 -0.74 4.89
N ALA A 124 -5.59 0.58 4.93
CA ALA A 124 -4.33 1.24 4.56
C ALA A 124 -3.08 0.61 5.21
N GLN A 125 -3.07 0.45 6.54
CA GLN A 125 -1.95 -0.17 7.24
C GLN A 125 -1.69 -1.59 6.76
N ARG A 126 -2.74 -2.40 6.61
CA ARG A 126 -2.61 -3.79 6.16
C ARG A 126 -2.09 -3.90 4.74
N ILE A 127 -2.47 -2.96 3.86
CA ILE A 127 -1.96 -2.88 2.50
C ILE A 127 -0.46 -2.59 2.53
N LEU A 128 -0.03 -1.61 3.33
CA LEU A 128 1.38 -1.26 3.47
C LEU A 128 2.21 -2.41 4.05
N ASP A 129 1.68 -3.18 5.01
CA ASP A 129 2.35 -4.39 5.52
C ASP A 129 2.59 -5.42 4.40
N VAL A 130 1.58 -5.63 3.54
CA VAL A 130 1.70 -6.54 2.38
C VAL A 130 2.72 -6.00 1.36
N MET A 131 2.69 -4.70 1.08
CA MET A 131 3.64 -4.04 0.19
C MET A 131 5.08 -4.14 0.72
N LEU A 132 5.27 -4.02 2.04
CA LEU A 132 6.58 -4.11 2.67
C LEU A 132 7.13 -5.53 2.54
N ALA A 133 6.31 -6.54 2.84
CA ALA A 133 6.69 -7.94 2.66
C ALA A 133 7.01 -8.26 1.19
N ALA A 134 6.26 -7.69 0.24
CA ALA A 134 6.52 -7.84 -1.18
C ALA A 134 7.87 -7.25 -1.60
N LEU A 135 8.21 -6.04 -1.10
CA LEU A 135 9.51 -5.40 -1.35
C LEU A 135 10.68 -6.21 -0.76
N GLU A 136 10.50 -6.81 0.42
CA GLU A 136 11.50 -7.69 1.03
C GLU A 136 11.77 -8.93 0.17
N CYS A 137 10.73 -9.55 -0.40
CA CYS A 137 10.89 -10.73 -1.27
C CYS A 137 11.46 -10.38 -2.66
N LEU A 138 11.03 -9.26 -3.26
CA LEU A 138 11.55 -8.78 -4.55
C LEU A 138 13.04 -8.40 -4.50
N CYS A 139 13.57 -8.03 -3.33
CA CYS A 139 14.96 -7.60 -3.16
C CYS A 139 15.35 -6.51 -4.19
N LYS A 140 16.31 -6.78 -5.09
CA LYS A 140 16.83 -5.82 -6.10
C LYS A 140 16.59 -6.28 -7.53
N THR A 141 15.70 -7.25 -7.76
CA THR A 141 15.65 -7.99 -9.04
C THR A 141 14.65 -7.42 -10.05
N ALA A 142 13.71 -6.56 -9.64
CA ALA A 142 12.68 -5.99 -10.52
C ALA A 142 12.28 -4.56 -10.11
N PRO A 143 13.05 -3.53 -10.49
CA PRO A 143 12.79 -2.15 -10.08
C PRO A 143 11.44 -1.61 -10.55
N GLU A 144 10.90 -2.10 -11.67
CA GLU A 144 9.59 -1.69 -12.18
C GLU A 144 8.47 -2.12 -11.22
N LEU A 145 8.50 -3.36 -10.73
CA LEU A 145 7.53 -3.85 -9.75
C LEU A 145 7.66 -3.12 -8.41
N GLN A 146 8.88 -2.76 -8.01
CA GLN A 146 9.10 -1.96 -6.81
C GLN A 146 8.51 -0.56 -6.96
N GLN A 147 8.64 0.08 -8.14
CA GLN A 147 8.00 1.36 -8.42
C GLN A 147 6.48 1.27 -8.35
N GLU A 148 5.87 0.19 -8.86
CA GLU A 148 4.42 -0.03 -8.75
C GLU A 148 3.98 -0.18 -7.29
N ILE A 149 4.74 -0.93 -6.47
CA ILE A 149 4.47 -1.04 -5.03
C ILE A 149 4.55 0.32 -4.34
N LEU A 150 5.59 1.11 -4.63
CA LEU A 150 5.73 2.47 -4.10
C LEU A 150 4.59 3.38 -4.58
N GLY A 151 4.10 3.17 -5.81
CA GLY A 151 2.92 3.84 -6.34
C GLY A 151 1.65 3.60 -5.51
N ILE A 152 1.46 2.39 -4.96
CA ILE A 152 0.35 2.07 -4.08
C ILE A 152 0.44 2.87 -2.77
N ALA A 153 1.64 3.01 -2.20
CA ALA A 153 1.84 3.88 -1.03
C ALA A 153 1.52 5.36 -1.34
N ILE A 154 1.85 5.82 -2.54
CA ILE A 154 1.49 7.18 -3.01
C ILE A 154 -0.03 7.36 -3.14
N VAL A 155 -0.77 6.33 -3.59
CA VAL A 155 -2.24 6.36 -3.60
C VAL A 155 -2.80 6.53 -2.19
N LEU A 156 -2.29 5.77 -1.21
CA LEU A 156 -2.71 5.91 0.19
C LEU A 156 -2.37 7.29 0.76
N LEU A 157 -1.22 7.85 0.40
CA LEU A 157 -0.82 9.21 0.82
C LEU A 157 -1.80 10.27 0.28
N ARG A 158 -2.22 10.16 -0.98
CA ARG A 158 -3.24 11.05 -1.57
C ARG A 158 -4.59 10.96 -0.88
N ASN A 159 -4.90 9.80 -0.30
CA ASN A 159 -6.13 9.57 0.47
C ASN A 159 -6.02 10.01 1.94
N GLY A 160 -4.89 10.61 2.34
CA GLY A 160 -4.69 11.17 3.68
C GLY A 160 -3.99 10.25 4.68
N HIS A 161 -3.54 9.05 4.27
CA HIS A 161 -2.83 8.10 5.13
C HIS A 161 -1.33 8.43 5.24
N VAL A 162 -1.02 9.67 5.62
CA VAL A 162 0.36 10.18 5.64
C VAL A 162 1.21 9.45 6.68
N GLU A 163 0.67 9.23 7.89
CA GLU A 163 1.42 8.63 8.99
C GLU A 163 1.84 7.19 8.68
N GLU A 164 0.90 6.39 8.18
CA GLU A 164 1.12 5.01 7.80
C GLU A 164 2.13 4.92 6.65
N VAL A 165 2.00 5.78 5.63
CA VAL A 165 2.91 5.79 4.47
C VAL A 165 4.32 6.21 4.85
N MET A 166 4.50 7.24 5.67
CA MET A 166 5.84 7.65 6.10
C MET A 166 6.49 6.61 7.02
N THR A 167 5.70 5.94 7.86
CA THR A 167 6.18 4.83 8.70
C THR A 167 6.64 3.65 7.84
N PHE A 168 5.84 3.29 6.82
CA PHE A 168 6.22 2.30 5.81
C PHE A 168 7.50 2.69 5.08
N ALA A 169 7.63 3.94 4.63
CA ALA A 169 8.81 4.41 3.91
C ALA A 169 10.09 4.35 4.75
N ASP A 170 9.99 4.71 6.04
CA ASP A 170 11.10 4.62 6.99
C ASP A 170 11.50 3.16 7.25
N GLN A 171 10.52 2.27 7.45
CA GLN A 171 10.76 0.82 7.60
C GLN A 171 11.38 0.20 6.34
N TRP A 172 10.90 0.57 5.16
CA TRP A 172 11.44 0.09 3.90
C TRP A 172 12.87 0.58 3.66
N ALA A 173 13.14 1.87 3.86
CA ALA A 173 14.43 2.48 3.61
C ALA A 173 15.53 1.99 4.57
N ASN A 174 15.17 1.78 5.85
CA ASN A 174 16.09 1.31 6.89
C ASN A 174 16.03 -0.21 7.13
N GLY A 175 15.11 -0.90 6.46
CA GLY A 175 14.86 -2.33 6.66
C GLY A 175 15.82 -3.24 5.92
N LYS A 176 15.47 -4.53 5.89
CA LYS A 176 16.31 -5.60 5.31
C LYS A 176 16.45 -5.49 3.79
N ALA A 177 15.49 -4.85 3.12
CA ALA A 177 15.48 -4.72 1.66
C ALA A 177 16.66 -3.89 1.14
N HIS A 178 17.22 -2.97 1.97
CA HIS A 178 18.29 -2.05 1.60
C HIS A 178 18.12 -1.49 0.18
N PRO A 179 17.05 -0.69 -0.04
CA PRO A 179 16.65 -0.29 -1.39
C PRO A 179 17.75 0.50 -2.08
N ASP A 180 17.77 0.40 -3.41
CA ASP A 180 18.65 1.24 -4.22
C ASP A 180 18.30 2.73 -3.98
N PRO A 181 19.30 3.61 -3.75
CA PRO A 181 19.06 5.04 -3.61
C PRO A 181 18.20 5.67 -4.72
N SER A 182 18.25 5.13 -5.94
CA SER A 182 17.40 5.58 -7.06
C SER A 182 15.90 5.35 -6.80
N LEU A 183 15.52 4.26 -6.13
CA LEU A 183 14.11 3.98 -5.79
C LEU A 183 13.61 4.90 -4.68
N VAL A 184 14.46 5.21 -3.70
CA VAL A 184 14.11 6.18 -2.65
C VAL A 184 13.95 7.57 -3.26
N ARG A 185 14.83 7.99 -4.18
CA ARG A 185 14.66 9.24 -4.93
C ARG A 185 13.41 9.23 -5.82
N TYR A 186 13.07 8.10 -6.42
CA TYR A 186 11.81 7.94 -7.18
C TYR A 186 10.60 8.17 -6.27
N PHE A 187 10.56 7.52 -5.10
CA PHE A 187 9.48 7.71 -4.13
C PHE A 187 9.38 9.17 -3.67
N LEU A 188 10.52 9.78 -3.29
CA LEU A 188 10.59 11.20 -2.92
C LEU A 188 10.08 12.13 -4.04
N THR A 189 10.44 11.85 -5.29
CA THR A 189 9.97 12.61 -6.46
C THR A 189 8.45 12.56 -6.57
N LYS A 190 7.84 11.37 -6.40
CA LYS A 190 6.39 11.22 -6.46
C LYS A 190 5.69 11.88 -5.29
N LEU A 191 6.23 11.70 -4.08
CA LEU A 191 5.72 12.26 -2.85
C LEU A 191 5.73 13.81 -2.89
N LEU A 192 6.86 14.43 -3.21
CA LEU A 192 6.96 15.90 -3.25
C LEU A 192 6.04 16.54 -4.30
N ARG A 193 5.75 15.84 -5.39
CA ARG A 193 4.84 16.33 -6.44
C ARG A 193 3.36 16.35 -6.05
N ILE A 194 2.99 15.73 -4.94
CA ILE A 194 1.59 15.66 -4.48
C ILE A 194 1.39 16.27 -3.10
N THR A 195 2.44 16.88 -2.53
CA THR A 195 2.41 17.51 -1.21
C THR A 195 2.78 18.96 -1.30
N GLU A 196 2.06 19.80 -0.58
CA GLU A 196 2.24 21.24 -0.51
C GLU A 196 2.33 21.70 0.96
N PRO A 197 2.94 22.85 1.26
CA PRO A 197 2.96 23.40 2.61
C PRO A 197 1.56 23.80 3.10
N PRO A 198 1.33 23.88 4.43
CA PRO A 198 2.30 23.68 5.51
C PRO A 198 2.59 22.21 5.80
N TYR A 199 3.86 21.86 5.94
CA TYR A 199 4.28 20.52 6.30
C TYR A 199 4.23 20.31 7.82
N SER A 200 3.86 19.10 8.25
CA SER A 200 3.96 18.72 9.66
C SER A 200 5.40 18.37 10.03
N HIS A 201 5.75 18.50 11.32
CA HIS A 201 7.06 18.07 11.84
C HIS A 201 7.38 16.62 11.46
N PHE A 202 6.41 15.73 11.66
CA PHE A 202 6.56 14.30 11.41
C PHE A 202 6.90 14.03 9.93
N PHE A 203 6.14 14.65 9.02
CA PHE A 203 6.36 14.50 7.59
C PHE A 203 7.71 15.08 7.15
N ALA A 204 8.02 16.32 7.55
CA ALA A 204 9.25 16.99 7.16
C ALA A 204 10.49 16.22 7.63
N SER A 205 10.48 15.77 8.90
CA SER A 205 11.57 14.98 9.46
C SER A 205 11.77 13.66 8.70
N ALA A 206 10.69 12.95 8.35
CA ALA A 206 10.78 11.71 7.58
C ALA A 206 11.32 11.94 6.15
N VAL A 207 10.86 12.99 5.46
CA VAL A 207 11.35 13.37 4.12
C VAL A 207 12.84 13.74 4.14
N ILE A 208 13.29 14.49 5.16
CA ILE A 208 14.72 14.84 5.34
C ILE A 208 15.57 13.58 5.57
N ARG A 209 15.11 12.64 6.41
CA ARG A 209 15.83 11.37 6.63
C ARG A 209 15.98 10.57 5.35
N LEU A 210 14.91 10.43 4.57
CA LEU A 210 14.96 9.74 3.28
C LEU A 210 15.95 10.41 2.31
N MET A 211 16.00 11.74 2.27
CA MET A 211 16.99 12.48 1.47
C MET A 211 18.42 12.28 1.98
N SER A 212 18.63 12.16 3.29
CA SER A 212 19.96 11.86 3.85
C SER A 212 20.50 10.49 3.40
N LEU A 213 19.59 9.52 3.20
CA LEU A 213 19.93 8.17 2.77
C LEU A 213 20.21 8.08 1.27
N ALA A 214 19.44 8.80 0.45
CA ALA A 214 19.42 8.60 -1.00
C ALA A 214 19.87 9.80 -1.83
N GLY A 215 20.10 10.95 -1.21
CA GLY A 215 20.29 12.23 -1.89
C GLY A 215 18.99 12.84 -2.38
N GLU A 216 19.10 13.95 -3.08
CA GLU A 216 17.95 14.76 -3.49
C GLU A 216 17.25 14.24 -4.75
N PRO A 217 15.90 14.33 -4.82
CA PRO A 217 15.14 14.03 -6.04
C PRO A 217 15.27 15.18 -7.06
N VAL A 218 16.30 15.14 -7.90
CA VAL A 218 16.59 16.20 -8.90
C VAL A 218 15.42 16.40 -9.88
N ASP A 219 14.68 15.34 -10.21
CA ASP A 219 13.53 15.39 -11.13
C ASP A 219 12.30 16.12 -10.56
N ALA A 220 12.31 16.46 -9.27
CA ALA A 220 11.30 17.26 -8.61
C ALA A 220 11.90 18.55 -8.03
N ARG A 221 12.91 19.13 -8.69
CA ARG A 221 13.66 20.30 -8.17
C ARG A 221 12.79 21.43 -7.66
N GLU A 222 11.75 21.82 -8.39
CA GLU A 222 10.85 22.92 -7.97
C GLU A 222 10.16 22.62 -6.64
N HIS A 223 9.57 21.43 -6.51
CA HIS A 223 8.89 20.97 -5.30
C HIS A 223 9.88 20.74 -4.15
N LEU A 224 11.10 20.31 -4.46
CA LEU A 224 12.17 20.18 -3.48
C LEU A 224 12.59 21.54 -2.93
N VAL A 225 12.73 22.56 -3.78
CA VAL A 225 13.04 23.93 -3.34
C VAL A 225 11.94 24.45 -2.43
N GLU A 226 10.67 24.33 -2.83
CA GLU A 226 9.53 24.72 -2.00
C GLU A 226 9.51 24.00 -0.66
N PHE A 227 9.75 22.68 -0.65
CA PHE A 227 9.83 21.88 0.56
C PHE A 227 10.93 22.39 1.50
N VAL A 228 12.13 22.65 0.96
CA VAL A 228 13.28 23.10 1.75
C VAL A 228 13.05 24.49 2.31
N GLU A 229 12.57 25.44 1.50
CA GLU A 229 12.28 26.80 1.95
C GLU A 229 11.20 26.79 3.03
N SER A 230 10.06 26.14 2.76
CA SER A 230 8.96 26.04 3.71
C SER A 230 9.41 25.39 5.03
N SER A 231 10.23 24.35 4.96
CA SER A 231 10.72 23.64 6.15
C SER A 231 11.79 24.41 6.93
N LEU A 232 12.58 25.29 6.28
CA LEU A 232 13.58 26.10 6.97
C LEU A 232 12.95 27.20 7.82
N TYR A 233 11.87 27.79 7.32
CA TYR A 233 11.18 28.91 7.97
C TYR A 233 10.00 28.48 8.85
N ALA A 234 9.56 27.22 8.77
CA ALA A 234 8.48 26.71 9.60
C ALA A 234 8.86 26.61 11.09
N GLU A 235 7.96 27.09 11.94
CA GLU A 235 8.02 26.90 13.40
C GLU A 235 7.33 25.59 13.79
N TYR A 236 8.08 24.50 13.78
CA TYR A 236 7.57 23.18 14.16
C TYR A 236 7.37 23.03 15.68
N ASN A 237 6.30 22.34 16.07
CA ASN A 237 6.05 21.90 17.45
C ASN A 237 5.69 20.40 17.47
N PRO A 238 6.57 19.50 17.96
CA PRO A 238 7.93 19.77 18.46
C PRO A 238 8.88 20.26 17.35
N PRO A 239 10.00 20.93 17.69
CA PRO A 239 10.98 21.39 16.71
C PRO A 239 11.69 20.21 16.02
N LEU A 240 12.14 20.42 14.78
CA LEU A 240 13.01 19.46 14.09
C LEU A 240 14.26 19.15 14.92
N SER A 241 14.74 17.91 14.81
CA SER A 241 15.98 17.49 15.47
C SER A 241 17.18 18.30 14.96
N LYS A 242 18.25 18.37 15.77
CA LYS A 242 19.49 19.06 15.35
C LYS A 242 20.10 18.45 14.08
N GLU A 243 19.96 17.14 13.92
CA GLU A 243 20.43 16.39 12.76
C GLU A 243 19.63 16.73 11.52
N ASP A 244 18.30 16.67 11.60
CA ASP A 244 17.40 17.03 10.49
C ASP A 244 17.63 18.48 10.05
N ARG A 245 17.75 19.41 11.00
CA ARG A 245 18.00 20.83 10.69
C ARG A 245 19.36 21.04 10.04
N SER A 246 20.39 20.34 10.50
CA SER A 246 21.72 20.39 9.90
C SER A 246 21.70 19.89 8.46
N GLU A 247 21.01 18.79 8.21
CA GLU A 247 20.93 18.23 6.86
C GLU A 247 20.07 19.10 5.93
N LEU A 248 18.97 19.67 6.42
CA LEU A 248 18.17 20.63 5.66
C LEU A 248 18.98 21.86 5.21
N VAL A 249 19.85 22.39 6.08
CA VAL A 249 20.77 23.50 5.74
C VAL A 249 21.79 23.08 4.68
N LYS A 250 22.33 21.86 4.75
CA LYS A 250 23.25 21.37 3.72
C LYS A 250 22.55 21.21 2.37
N ILE A 251 21.33 20.66 2.35
CA ILE A 251 20.50 20.54 1.14
C ILE A 251 20.25 21.93 0.54
N SER A 252 19.84 22.91 1.37
CA SER A 252 19.63 24.30 0.94
C SER A 252 20.86 24.91 0.26
N ARG A 253 22.06 24.68 0.82
CA ARG A 253 23.31 25.15 0.22
C ARG A 253 23.61 24.47 -1.12
N ARG A 254 23.38 23.16 -1.25
CA ARG A 254 23.53 22.43 -2.52
C ARG A 254 22.55 22.93 -3.58
N LEU A 255 21.36 23.37 -3.17
CA LEU A 255 20.36 23.95 -4.06
C LEU A 255 20.62 25.41 -4.44
N HIS A 256 21.62 26.07 -3.84
CA HIS A 256 21.95 27.48 -4.04
C HIS A 256 20.82 28.43 -3.64
N LEU A 257 20.05 28.07 -2.62
CA LEU A 257 19.01 28.94 -2.07
C LEU A 257 19.63 30.02 -1.20
N SER A 258 19.27 31.28 -1.45
CA SER A 258 19.71 32.43 -0.66
C SER A 258 19.04 32.42 0.71
N HIS A 259 19.85 32.38 1.77
CA HIS A 259 19.42 32.48 3.17
C HIS A 259 19.10 33.92 3.58
#